data_AF-A0A7X6VH84-F1
#
_entry.id   AF-A0A7X6VH84-F1
#
_cell.length_a   1.000
_cell.length_b   1.000
_cell.length_c   1.000
_cell.angle_alpha   90.00
_cell.angle_beta   90.00
_cell.angle_gamma   90.00
#
_symmetry.space_group_name_H-M   'P 1'
#
loop_
_entity.id
_entity.type
_entity.pdbx_description
1 polymer ?
#
loop_
_entity_poly.entity_id
_entity_poly.type
_entity_poly.pdbx_seq_one_letter_code
_entity_poly.pdbx_strand_id
1 'polypeptide(L)'
;MLQIYKGEANRSHENTFFRYFATKLVALFERNSMDGVRFGMPKSLIWDDLQIDALLITKSTITIIDFKDYAGELILPNVDVFKYGRWETSSGIPVKGGSSVNPFIQLGKQRYKLIQIFERTLDRNILISNKNISTMVCFCNPVNIIGDIPASFKLSFFIADKNNFSDMLLDIIDVVESDKNLLEDSFISYLREQVFEAREYPLTSSVDNQSSLPEDELLFPKEGTEDIIVNSVAETEHIAKFLQSDSRVMIVTGTVGNRKDDVIPFVRDAAHEEGYRDVKILALSNRVKNNLLRTQEDVVSLYSTIYDFISIIEEGEASIRKEVPLRQIDYYHAESDSQTRRETLFVVVESQMISDSYRDDPLIQFGSGKLLSDLIHHLKLADDNCPNKVIFIGDRYQLSFGPWDESCLN
;
A
#
# COMPACT_ATOMS: atom_id res chain seq x y z
N MET A 1 15.45 -1.35 -25.91
CA MET A 1 14.06 -0.91 -26.12
C MET A 1 13.27 -1.10 -24.83
N LEU A 2 12.59 -0.05 -24.36
CA LEU A 2 11.78 -0.08 -23.15
C LEU A 2 10.32 -0.45 -23.48
N GLN A 3 9.85 -1.60 -22.99
CA GLN A 3 8.45 -1.98 -23.08
C GLN A 3 7.65 -1.40 -21.91
N ILE A 4 6.41 -0.99 -22.17
CA ILE A 4 5.59 -0.35 -21.15
C ILE A 4 4.23 -1.01 -21.06
N TYR A 5 3.86 -1.35 -19.83
CA TYR A 5 2.54 -1.78 -19.44
C TYR A 5 1.95 -0.80 -18.42
N LYS A 6 0.64 -0.63 -18.45
CA LYS A 6 -0.08 0.26 -17.53
C LYS A 6 -1.41 -0.34 -17.10
N GLY A 7 -1.70 -0.29 -15.80
CA GLY A 7 -3.02 -0.57 -15.23
C GLY A 7 -3.87 0.69 -15.08
N GLU A 8 -4.76 0.68 -14.10
CA GLU A 8 -5.66 1.80 -13.77
C GLU A 8 -5.09 2.60 -12.60
N ALA A 9 -4.95 3.92 -12.76
CA ALA A 9 -4.56 4.79 -11.66
C ALA A 9 -5.79 5.24 -10.87
N ASN A 10 -5.63 5.40 -9.56
CA ASN A 10 -6.69 5.87 -8.68
C ASN A 10 -6.94 7.38 -8.84
N ARG A 11 -5.92 8.14 -9.23
CA ARG A 11 -5.98 9.60 -9.36
C ARG A 11 -5.51 10.10 -10.72
N SER A 12 -6.05 11.25 -11.15
CA SER A 12 -5.72 11.85 -12.45
C SER A 12 -4.29 12.42 -12.51
N HIS A 13 -3.77 12.99 -11.41
CA HIS A 13 -2.41 13.53 -11.37
C HIS A 13 -1.34 12.45 -11.51
N GLU A 14 -1.56 11.26 -10.92
CA GLU A 14 -0.69 10.10 -11.07
C GLU A 14 -0.56 9.71 -12.55
N ASN A 15 -1.66 9.72 -13.30
CA ASN A 15 -1.66 9.46 -14.75
C ASN A 15 -0.83 10.49 -15.54
N THR A 16 -0.94 11.77 -15.19
CA THR A 16 -0.20 12.85 -15.84
C THR A 16 1.29 12.71 -15.59
N PHE A 17 1.69 12.51 -14.34
CA PHE A 17 3.10 12.34 -14.00
C PHE A 17 3.69 11.07 -14.60
N PHE A 18 2.97 9.94 -14.56
CA PHE A 18 3.43 8.70 -15.16
C PHE A 18 3.69 8.83 -16.67
N ARG A 19 2.87 9.61 -17.39
CA ARG A 19 3.10 9.90 -18.81
C ARG A 19 4.41 10.67 -19.00
N TYR A 20 4.64 11.73 -18.24
CA TYR A 20 5.90 12.48 -18.27
C TYR A 20 7.11 11.58 -17.94
N PHE A 21 7.01 10.82 -16.86
CA PHE A 21 8.01 9.85 -16.42
C PHE A 21 8.31 8.81 -17.52
N ALA A 22 7.27 8.32 -18.22
CA ALA A 22 7.39 7.40 -19.35
C ALA A 22 8.17 7.96 -20.52
N THR A 23 7.79 9.15 -20.98
CA THR A 23 8.42 9.80 -22.13
C THR A 23 9.90 10.03 -21.87
N LYS A 24 10.26 10.50 -20.67
CA LYS A 24 11.65 10.71 -20.29
C LYS A 24 12.44 9.40 -20.21
N LEU A 25 11.85 8.35 -19.63
CA LEU A 25 12.53 7.08 -19.47
C LEU A 25 12.74 6.36 -20.82
N VAL A 26 11.81 6.46 -21.77
CA VAL A 26 12.02 5.94 -23.13
C VAL A 26 13.19 6.65 -23.80
N ALA A 27 13.22 7.97 -23.77
CA ALA A 27 14.33 8.74 -24.34
C ALA A 27 15.69 8.37 -23.69
N LEU A 28 15.70 8.11 -22.38
CA LEU A 28 16.87 7.65 -21.64
C LEU A 28 17.35 6.26 -22.11
N PHE A 29 16.42 5.30 -22.24
CA PHE A 29 16.75 3.93 -22.64
C PHE A 29 17.20 3.86 -24.11
N GLU A 30 16.58 4.64 -24.99
CA GLU A 30 16.99 4.76 -26.39
C GLU A 30 18.39 5.37 -26.51
N ARG A 31 18.65 6.49 -25.81
CA ARG A 31 19.93 7.17 -25.83
C ARG A 31 21.09 6.29 -25.35
N ASN A 32 20.84 5.46 -24.35
CA ASN A 32 21.85 4.57 -23.76
C ASN A 32 21.83 3.14 -24.33
N SER A 33 20.98 2.87 -25.33
CA SER A 33 20.82 1.53 -25.94
C SER A 33 20.51 0.43 -24.92
N MET A 34 19.64 0.73 -23.96
CA MET A 34 19.24 -0.19 -22.89
C MET A 34 17.90 -0.87 -23.18
N ASP A 35 17.73 -2.06 -22.61
CA ASP A 35 16.47 -2.81 -22.59
C ASP A 35 15.84 -2.79 -21.21
N GLY A 36 14.52 -2.78 -21.17
CA GLY A 36 13.78 -2.83 -19.92
C GLY A 36 12.29 -3.06 -20.12
N VAL A 37 11.62 -3.41 -19.04
CA VAL A 37 10.17 -3.51 -18.96
C VAL A 37 9.70 -2.64 -17.80
N ARG A 38 8.65 -1.86 -18.02
CA ARG A 38 8.06 -1.03 -16.99
C ARG A 38 6.58 -1.25 -16.86
N PHE A 39 6.12 -1.46 -15.63
CA PHE A 39 4.71 -1.42 -15.27
C PHE A 39 4.39 -0.09 -14.60
N GLY A 40 3.27 0.54 -14.98
CA GLY A 40 2.69 1.69 -14.28
C GLY A 40 1.36 1.33 -13.67
N MET A 41 1.21 1.58 -12.37
CA MET A 41 0.01 1.26 -11.60
C MET A 41 -0.55 -0.13 -11.92
N PRO A 42 0.28 -1.20 -11.99
CA PRO A 42 -0.23 -2.53 -12.24
C PRO A 42 -1.15 -2.96 -11.09
N LYS A 43 -2.25 -3.62 -11.41
CA LYS A 43 -3.12 -4.21 -10.40
C LYS A 43 -2.59 -5.59 -10.05
N SER A 44 -2.24 -5.83 -8.79
CA SER A 44 -1.80 -7.17 -8.36
C SER A 44 -2.97 -8.16 -8.43
N LEU A 45 -2.69 -9.33 -9.00
CA LEU A 45 -3.61 -10.48 -9.07
C LEU A 45 -3.50 -11.39 -7.85
N ILE A 46 -2.42 -11.24 -7.09
CA ILE A 46 -2.09 -12.12 -5.97
C ILE A 46 -2.51 -11.48 -4.64
N TRP A 47 -2.05 -10.24 -4.39
CA TRP A 47 -2.36 -9.51 -3.17
C TRP A 47 -2.93 -8.14 -3.49
N ASP A 48 -4.20 -7.90 -3.16
CA ASP A 48 -4.90 -6.64 -3.46
C ASP A 48 -4.32 -5.43 -2.70
N ASP A 49 -3.53 -5.68 -1.67
CA ASP A 49 -2.83 -4.70 -0.85
C ASP A 49 -1.36 -4.49 -1.29
N LEU A 50 -0.94 -5.12 -2.40
CA LEU A 50 0.29 -4.77 -3.12
C LEU A 50 -0.05 -3.76 -4.23
N GLN A 51 0.03 -2.49 -3.86
CA GLN A 51 -0.11 -1.36 -4.80
C GLN A 51 1.28 -0.82 -5.12
N ILE A 52 1.59 -0.61 -6.39
CA ILE A 52 2.87 -0.10 -6.88
C ILE A 52 2.57 0.96 -7.93
N ASP A 53 3.15 2.16 -7.81
CA ASP A 53 2.91 3.22 -8.78
C ASP A 53 3.70 3.00 -10.07
N ALA A 54 4.97 2.60 -9.95
CA ALA A 54 5.74 2.09 -11.07
C ALA A 54 6.73 1.00 -10.66
N LEU A 55 6.90 0.02 -11.54
CA LEU A 55 7.89 -1.05 -11.40
C LEU A 55 8.77 -1.02 -12.65
N LEU A 56 10.06 -0.72 -12.49
CA LEU A 56 11.04 -0.78 -13.57
C LEU A 56 11.88 -2.03 -13.44
N ILE A 57 11.97 -2.81 -14.52
CA ILE A 57 12.76 -4.02 -14.61
C ILE A 57 13.79 -3.82 -15.72
N THR A 58 15.06 -4.03 -15.40
CA THR A 58 16.15 -4.11 -16.37
C THR A 58 16.80 -5.48 -16.28
N LYS A 59 17.89 -5.72 -17.01
CA LYS A 59 18.58 -7.01 -17.00
C LYS A 59 18.98 -7.49 -15.59
N SER A 60 19.38 -6.56 -14.72
CA SER A 60 19.98 -6.88 -13.41
C SER A 60 19.21 -6.34 -12.21
N THR A 61 18.29 -5.39 -12.40
CA THR A 61 17.59 -4.69 -11.31
C THR A 61 16.08 -4.62 -11.51
N ILE A 62 15.37 -4.62 -10.38
CA ILE A 62 13.95 -4.29 -10.25
C ILE A 62 13.86 -3.09 -9.32
N THR A 63 13.32 -1.97 -9.79
CA THR A 63 13.11 -0.77 -8.96
C THR A 63 11.62 -0.56 -8.76
N ILE A 64 11.17 -0.60 -7.51
CA ILE A 64 9.81 -0.22 -7.12
C ILE A 64 9.81 1.29 -6.88
N ILE A 65 8.90 2.00 -7.52
CA ILE A 65 8.83 3.46 -7.51
C ILE A 65 7.46 3.88 -7.00
N ASP A 66 7.46 4.79 -6.04
CA ASP A 66 6.28 5.37 -5.42
C ASP A 66 6.26 6.87 -5.73
N PHE A 67 5.16 7.37 -6.29
CA PHE A 67 5.02 8.76 -6.71
C PHE A 67 4.43 9.61 -5.60
N LYS A 68 5.01 10.79 -5.39
CA LYS A 68 4.55 11.73 -4.35
C LYS A 68 4.39 13.13 -4.91
N ASP A 69 3.19 13.68 -4.80
CA ASP A 69 2.91 15.03 -5.25
C ASP A 69 3.19 16.06 -4.14
N TYR A 70 4.48 16.31 -3.90
CA TYR A 70 4.96 17.34 -2.98
C TYR A 70 6.06 18.16 -3.62
N ALA A 71 6.18 19.42 -3.21
CA ALA A 71 7.19 20.36 -3.67
C ALA A 71 7.80 21.10 -2.47
N GLY A 72 9.02 21.62 -2.64
CA GLY A 72 9.69 22.45 -1.64
C GLY A 72 10.57 21.64 -0.69
N GLU A 73 10.66 22.05 0.57
CA GLU A 73 11.57 21.43 1.53
C GLU A 73 10.97 20.15 2.14
N LEU A 74 11.69 19.04 1.99
CA LEU A 74 11.38 17.75 2.60
C LEU A 74 12.33 17.51 3.78
N ILE A 75 11.78 17.49 4.98
CA ILE A 75 12.51 17.19 6.21
C ILE A 75 12.41 15.70 6.49
N LEU A 76 13.55 15.02 6.41
CA LEU A 76 13.68 13.62 6.77
C LEU A 76 13.83 13.48 8.28
N PRO A 77 13.27 12.41 8.87
CA PRO A 77 13.50 12.08 10.27
C PRO A 77 14.98 11.80 10.52
N ASN A 78 15.41 11.95 11.78
CA ASN A 78 16.76 11.57 12.19
C ASN A 78 17.01 10.09 11.89
N VAL A 79 18.24 9.77 11.48
CA VAL A 79 18.75 8.43 11.16
C VAL A 79 18.32 7.37 12.18
N ASP A 80 18.36 7.67 13.48
CA ASP A 80 18.02 6.72 14.56
C ASP A 80 16.54 6.31 14.56
N VAL A 81 15.67 7.21 14.12
CA VAL A 81 14.21 7.00 14.05
C VAL A 81 13.72 6.96 12.62
N PHE A 82 14.60 6.81 11.62
CA PHE A 82 14.24 6.99 10.21
C PHE A 82 13.07 6.09 9.75
N LYS A 83 13.03 4.87 10.29
CA LYS A 83 11.96 3.90 10.03
C LYS A 83 10.61 4.31 10.64
N TYR A 84 10.60 5.09 11.71
CA TYR A 84 9.41 5.32 12.54
C TYR A 84 8.98 6.79 12.56
N GLY A 85 9.89 7.70 12.22
CA GLY A 85 9.65 9.12 12.19
C GLY A 85 8.86 9.54 10.96
N ARG A 86 8.07 10.60 11.13
CA ARG A 86 7.35 11.24 10.04
C ARG A 86 8.32 11.98 9.13
N TRP A 87 7.98 11.97 7.85
CA TRP A 87 8.56 12.87 6.88
C TRP A 87 7.65 14.10 6.82
N GLU A 88 8.21 15.29 6.86
CA GLU A 88 7.43 16.51 6.97
C GLU A 88 7.93 17.57 6.00
N THR A 89 7.03 18.44 5.57
CA THR A 89 7.42 19.68 4.90
C THR A 89 7.89 20.70 5.94
N SER A 90 8.55 21.78 5.50
CA SER A 90 8.89 22.90 6.40
C SER A 90 7.67 23.59 7.03
N SER A 91 6.47 23.40 6.47
CA SER A 91 5.19 23.84 7.04
C SER A 91 4.56 22.84 8.02
N GLY A 92 5.24 21.72 8.32
CA GLY A 92 4.75 20.68 9.23
C GLY A 92 3.70 19.74 8.61
N ILE A 93 3.55 19.72 7.28
CA ILE A 93 2.61 18.81 6.62
C ILE A 93 3.28 17.45 6.47
N PRO A 94 2.67 16.35 6.96
CA PRO A 94 3.27 15.03 6.85
C PRO A 94 3.20 14.50 5.42
N VAL A 95 4.33 14.00 4.92
CA VAL A 95 4.43 13.27 3.64
C VAL A 95 4.10 11.81 3.91
N LYS A 96 2.84 11.43 3.64
CA LYS A 96 2.29 10.12 4.02
C LYS A 96 2.77 8.97 3.11
N GLY A 97 2.92 7.79 3.71
CA GLY A 97 3.19 6.52 3.03
C GLY A 97 1.93 5.66 2.89
N GLY A 98 0.81 6.26 2.45
CA GLY A 98 -0.50 5.61 2.41
C GLY A 98 -0.96 5.22 3.83
N SER A 99 -1.04 3.92 4.10
CA SER A 99 -1.30 3.33 5.42
C SER A 99 -0.09 3.40 6.37
N SER A 100 1.11 3.53 5.81
CA SER A 100 2.37 3.57 6.56
C SER A 100 2.73 4.97 7.02
N VAL A 101 3.44 5.05 8.16
CA VAL A 101 3.88 6.32 8.75
C VAL A 101 4.69 7.22 7.80
N ASN A 102 5.45 6.62 6.87
CA ASN A 102 6.23 7.35 5.87
C ASN A 102 6.43 6.51 4.58
N PRO A 103 6.85 7.13 3.46
CA PRO A 103 7.03 6.45 2.17
C PRO A 103 8.12 5.36 2.19
N PHE A 104 9.16 5.50 3.02
CA PHE A 104 10.20 4.48 3.15
C PHE A 104 9.63 3.15 3.65
N ILE A 105 8.78 3.18 4.67
CA ILE A 105 8.11 1.98 5.18
C ILE A 105 7.13 1.41 4.15
N GLN A 106 6.36 2.25 3.46
CA GLN A 106 5.46 1.81 2.39
C GLN A 106 6.20 0.99 1.33
N LEU A 107 7.28 1.56 0.78
CA LEU A 107 8.12 0.90 -0.22
C LEU A 107 8.80 -0.37 0.31
N GLY A 108 9.24 -0.36 1.57
CA GLY A 108 9.77 -1.55 2.25
C GLY A 108 8.76 -2.70 2.29
N LYS A 109 7.50 -2.40 2.59
CA LYS A 109 6.40 -3.39 2.58
C LYS A 109 6.13 -3.93 1.19
N GLN A 110 6.02 -3.05 0.20
CA GLN A 110 5.82 -3.44 -1.20
C GLN A 110 6.96 -4.34 -1.70
N ARG A 111 8.22 -3.99 -1.37
CA ARG A 111 9.40 -4.79 -1.68
C ARG A 111 9.36 -6.17 -1.03
N TYR A 112 9.11 -6.24 0.28
CA TYR A 112 8.95 -7.53 0.98
C TYR A 112 7.88 -8.39 0.32
N LYS A 113 6.73 -7.78 0.02
CA LYS A 113 5.62 -8.50 -0.59
C LYS A 113 5.97 -9.07 -1.96
N LEU A 114 6.62 -8.27 -2.79
CA LEU A 114 7.07 -8.71 -4.11
C LEU A 114 8.06 -9.88 -4.00
N ILE A 115 8.98 -9.83 -3.03
CA ILE A 115 9.91 -10.95 -2.75
C ILE A 115 9.15 -12.20 -2.34
N GLN A 116 8.15 -12.10 -1.45
CA GLN A 116 7.35 -13.25 -1.04
C GLN A 116 6.57 -13.89 -2.20
N ILE A 117 6.00 -13.07 -3.09
CA ILE A 117 5.37 -13.55 -4.32
C ILE A 117 6.39 -14.35 -5.13
N PHE A 118 7.57 -13.78 -5.36
CA PHE A 118 8.64 -14.42 -6.10
C PHE A 118 9.10 -15.73 -5.48
N GLU A 119 9.33 -15.77 -4.16
CA GLU A 119 9.76 -16.98 -3.45
C GLU A 119 8.73 -18.11 -3.48
N ARG A 120 7.44 -17.80 -3.51
CA ARG A 120 6.36 -18.79 -3.47
C ARG A 120 5.92 -19.28 -4.85
N THR A 121 5.94 -18.40 -5.85
CA THR A 121 5.27 -18.67 -7.14
C THR A 121 6.20 -18.70 -8.35
N LEU A 122 7.47 -18.30 -8.23
CA LEU A 122 8.46 -18.55 -9.29
C LEU A 122 8.97 -19.98 -9.22
N ASP A 123 9.26 -20.53 -10.40
CA ASP A 123 10.09 -21.73 -10.50
C ASP A 123 11.40 -21.54 -9.73
N ARG A 124 11.80 -22.55 -8.94
CA ARG A 124 13.01 -22.53 -8.10
C ARG A 124 14.31 -22.18 -8.83
N ASN A 125 14.29 -22.19 -10.15
CA ASN A 125 15.43 -21.85 -11.01
C ASN A 125 15.61 -20.33 -11.20
N ILE A 126 14.58 -19.51 -10.98
CA ILE A 126 14.65 -18.05 -11.04
C ILE A 126 14.87 -17.52 -9.62
N LEU A 127 16.14 -17.49 -9.18
CA LEU A 127 16.47 -16.94 -7.87
C LEU A 127 16.55 -15.41 -7.99
N ILE A 128 15.63 -14.66 -7.38
CA ILE A 128 15.73 -13.19 -7.27
C ILE A 128 16.33 -12.87 -5.91
N SER A 129 17.48 -12.17 -5.89
CA SER A 129 18.09 -11.80 -4.62
C SER A 129 17.53 -10.46 -4.14
N ASN A 130 17.48 -10.26 -2.82
CA ASN A 130 17.10 -8.98 -2.22
C ASN A 130 17.92 -7.79 -2.74
N LYS A 131 19.16 -8.02 -3.20
CA LYS A 131 20.03 -6.97 -3.74
C LYS A 131 19.59 -6.49 -5.13
N ASN A 132 18.83 -7.31 -5.86
CA ASN A 132 18.32 -6.94 -7.18
C ASN A 132 17.11 -6.00 -7.08
N ILE A 133 16.46 -5.90 -5.93
CA ILE A 133 15.25 -5.09 -5.76
C ILE A 133 15.58 -3.84 -4.95
N SER A 134 15.53 -2.69 -5.61
CA SER A 134 15.65 -1.36 -5.01
C SER A 134 14.28 -0.67 -4.92
N THR A 135 14.22 0.38 -4.11
CA THR A 135 13.02 1.19 -3.92
C THR A 135 13.35 2.67 -4.10
N MET A 136 12.43 3.44 -4.68
CA MET A 136 12.61 4.86 -4.93
C MET A 136 11.32 5.64 -4.65
N VAL A 137 11.42 6.70 -3.86
CA VAL A 137 10.35 7.73 -3.82
C VAL A 137 10.66 8.74 -4.91
N CYS A 138 9.70 8.99 -5.80
CA CYS A 138 9.85 9.94 -6.89
C CYS A 138 8.82 11.05 -6.75
N PHE A 139 9.30 12.25 -6.42
CA PHE A 139 8.46 13.43 -6.26
C PHE A 139 8.07 14.02 -7.61
N CYS A 140 6.78 14.26 -7.79
CA CYS A 140 6.22 14.85 -9.01
C CYS A 140 6.71 16.29 -9.24
N ASN A 141 7.18 16.95 -8.18
CA ASN A 141 7.69 18.31 -8.17
C ASN A 141 9.08 18.37 -7.50
N PRO A 142 9.86 19.44 -7.75
CA PRO A 142 11.20 19.55 -7.18
C PRO A 142 11.16 19.61 -5.66
N VAL A 143 12.04 18.85 -5.02
CA VAL A 143 12.17 18.85 -3.56
C VAL A 143 13.61 19.12 -3.14
N ASN A 144 13.77 19.90 -2.07
CA ASN A 144 15.03 20.10 -1.39
C ASN A 144 15.05 19.24 -0.12
N ILE A 145 15.94 18.25 -0.07
CA ILE A 145 15.99 17.28 1.00
C ILE A 145 16.83 17.84 2.16
N ILE A 146 16.25 17.87 3.35
CA ILE A 146 16.89 18.26 4.61
C ILE A 146 17.01 16.99 5.48
N GLY A 147 18.24 16.60 5.80
CA GLY A 147 18.56 15.37 6.52
C GLY A 147 19.16 14.29 5.61
N ASP A 148 19.37 13.09 6.16
CA ASP A 148 20.12 12.03 5.50
C ASP A 148 19.40 10.68 5.56
N ILE A 149 19.47 9.92 4.46
CA ILE A 149 19.12 8.50 4.46
C ILE A 149 20.21 7.74 5.26
N PRO A 150 19.83 6.87 6.22
CA PRO A 150 20.78 6.01 6.94
C PRO A 150 21.70 5.24 5.99
N ALA A 151 22.99 5.13 6.34
CA ALA A 151 24.00 4.48 5.49
C ALA A 151 23.63 3.03 5.10
N SER A 152 22.93 2.32 5.99
CA SER A 152 22.43 0.95 5.75
C SER A 152 21.41 0.85 4.62
N PHE A 153 20.72 1.94 4.26
CA PHE A 153 19.68 1.95 3.23
C PHE A 153 20.11 2.61 1.92
N LYS A 154 21.23 3.35 1.89
CA LYS A 154 21.69 4.12 0.72
C LYS A 154 21.91 3.30 -0.56
N LEU A 155 22.08 1.97 -0.44
CA LEU A 155 22.27 1.08 -1.58
C LEU A 155 20.96 0.51 -2.14
N SER A 156 19.86 0.61 -1.39
CA SER A 156 18.60 -0.04 -1.74
C SER A 156 17.41 0.91 -1.76
N PHE A 157 17.55 2.12 -1.20
CA PHE A 157 16.50 3.12 -1.10
C PHE A 157 16.99 4.47 -1.59
N PHE A 158 16.18 5.08 -2.45
CA PHE A 158 16.52 6.28 -3.19
C PHE A 158 15.38 7.31 -3.11
N ILE A 159 15.74 8.59 -3.23
CA ILE A 159 14.77 9.70 -3.28
C ILE A 159 15.14 10.57 -4.47
N ALA A 160 14.20 10.73 -5.38
CA ALA A 160 14.34 11.54 -6.58
C ALA A 160 13.15 12.50 -6.74
N ASP A 161 13.30 13.45 -7.66
CA ASP A 161 12.22 14.33 -8.11
C ASP A 161 12.15 14.36 -9.64
N LYS A 162 11.19 15.13 -10.17
CA LYS A 162 10.97 15.29 -11.61
C LYS A 162 12.18 15.72 -12.44
N ASN A 163 13.21 16.29 -11.81
CA ASN A 163 14.41 16.80 -12.47
C ASN A 163 15.55 15.77 -12.51
N ASN A 164 15.67 14.92 -11.49
CA ASN A 164 16.85 14.04 -11.32
C ASN A 164 16.55 12.53 -11.33
N PHE A 165 15.28 12.11 -11.39
CA PHE A 165 14.94 10.67 -11.36
C PHE A 165 15.60 9.86 -12.49
N SER A 166 15.83 10.46 -13.66
CA SER A 166 16.43 9.77 -14.80
C SER A 166 17.90 9.40 -14.52
N ASP A 167 18.66 10.34 -13.97
CA ASP A 167 20.06 10.14 -13.63
C ASP A 167 20.19 9.14 -12.47
N MET A 168 19.33 9.26 -11.46
CA MET A 168 19.30 8.33 -10.33
C MET A 168 18.97 6.90 -10.76
N LEU A 169 18.06 6.71 -11.71
CA LEU A 169 17.76 5.38 -12.25
C LEU A 169 18.94 4.80 -13.03
N LEU A 170 19.70 5.62 -13.76
CA LEU A 170 20.95 5.15 -14.39
C LEU A 170 21.93 4.65 -13.33
N ASP A 171 22.16 5.45 -12.28
CA ASP A 171 23.05 5.06 -11.19
C ASP A 171 22.63 3.74 -10.54
N ILE A 172 21.32 3.50 -10.39
CA ILE A 172 20.80 2.22 -9.86
C ILE A 172 21.07 1.05 -10.81
N ILE A 173 20.85 1.25 -12.11
CA ILE A 173 21.00 0.21 -13.13
C ILE A 173 22.48 -0.20 -13.28
N ASP A 174 23.39 0.77 -13.22
CA ASP A 174 24.83 0.58 -13.46
C ASP A 174 25.57 -0.12 -12.30
N VAL A 175 24.95 -0.25 -11.12
CA VAL A 175 25.58 -0.82 -9.90
C VAL A 175 25.60 -2.35 -9.90
N VAL A 176 24.79 -3.03 -10.72
CA VAL A 176 24.58 -4.48 -10.59
C VAL A 176 25.19 -5.26 -11.77
N GLU A 177 26.44 -5.68 -11.61
CA GLU A 177 26.97 -6.84 -12.31
C GLU A 177 26.28 -8.10 -11.76
N SER A 178 25.17 -8.50 -12.37
CA SER A 178 24.58 -9.82 -12.13
C SER A 178 24.65 -10.66 -13.39
N ASP A 179 25.05 -11.92 -13.24
CA ASP A 179 24.96 -12.94 -14.29
C ASP A 179 23.52 -13.30 -14.69
N LYS A 180 22.51 -12.61 -14.12
CA LYS A 180 21.10 -12.87 -14.33
C LYS A 180 20.53 -11.99 -15.43
N ASN A 181 19.51 -12.51 -16.09
CA ASN A 181 18.72 -11.79 -17.08
C ASN A 181 17.26 -11.72 -16.62
N LEU A 182 16.91 -10.67 -15.87
CA LEU A 182 15.53 -10.41 -15.43
C LEU A 182 14.62 -9.92 -16.57
N LEU A 183 15.13 -9.89 -17.82
CA LEU A 183 14.36 -9.63 -19.02
C LEU A 183 14.08 -10.92 -19.83
N GLU A 184 14.28 -12.09 -19.23
CA GLU A 184 13.83 -13.35 -19.84
C GLU A 184 12.31 -13.34 -20.09
N ASP A 185 11.90 -13.73 -21.30
CA ASP A 185 10.49 -13.70 -21.73
C ASP A 185 9.58 -14.51 -20.81
N SER A 186 10.08 -15.61 -20.24
CA SER A 186 9.35 -16.44 -19.27
C SER A 186 9.00 -15.66 -18.00
N PHE A 187 9.95 -14.90 -17.46
CA PHE A 187 9.76 -14.08 -16.27
C PHE A 187 8.81 -12.91 -16.53
N ILE A 188 8.98 -12.20 -17.65
CA ILE A 188 8.10 -11.10 -18.02
C ILE A 188 6.67 -11.58 -18.29
N SER A 189 6.50 -12.73 -18.95
CA SER A 189 5.17 -13.32 -19.19
C SER A 189 4.50 -13.74 -17.88
N TYR A 190 5.25 -14.39 -16.97
CA TYR A 190 4.75 -14.71 -15.63
C TYR A 190 4.28 -13.46 -14.87
N LEU A 191 5.05 -12.35 -14.89
CA LEU A 191 4.63 -11.10 -14.27
C LEU A 191 3.32 -10.56 -14.86
N ARG A 192 3.16 -10.60 -16.18
CA ARG A 192 2.00 -10.07 -16.90
C ARG A 192 0.74 -10.93 -16.78
N GLU A 193 0.91 -12.24 -16.63
CA GLU A 193 -0.19 -13.20 -16.69
C GLU A 193 -0.63 -13.65 -15.30
N GLN A 194 0.29 -13.72 -14.33
CA GLN A 194 0.06 -14.31 -13.01
C GLN A 194 0.17 -13.30 -11.87
N VAL A 195 1.02 -12.28 -11.99
CA VAL A 195 1.28 -11.34 -10.88
C VAL A 195 0.52 -10.03 -11.02
N PHE A 196 0.49 -9.47 -12.22
CA PHE A 196 0.02 -8.12 -12.48
C PHE A 196 -0.90 -8.05 -13.70
N GLU A 197 -2.08 -7.47 -13.50
CA GLU A 197 -2.96 -7.04 -14.58
C GLU A 197 -2.54 -5.63 -15.07
N ALA A 198 -1.98 -5.56 -16.28
CA ALA A 198 -1.62 -4.31 -16.96
C ALA A 198 -1.65 -4.49 -18.48
N ARG A 199 -2.00 -3.43 -19.21
CA ARG A 199 -2.11 -3.44 -20.68
C ARG A 199 -0.93 -2.72 -21.31
N GLU A 200 -0.56 -3.11 -22.53
CA GLU A 200 0.48 -2.40 -23.28
C GLU A 200 0.11 -0.91 -23.42
N TYR A 201 1.07 -0.05 -23.16
CA TYR A 201 0.89 1.40 -23.16
C TYR A 201 1.69 2.02 -24.30
N PRO A 202 1.07 2.28 -25.47
CA PRO A 202 1.74 2.92 -26.58
C PRO A 202 2.00 4.39 -26.23
N LEU A 203 3.27 4.80 -26.21
CA LEU A 203 3.67 6.21 -26.10
C LEU A 203 3.42 7.00 -27.38
N THR A 204 3.17 6.32 -28.50
CA THR A 204 3.05 6.88 -29.86
C THR A 204 1.70 7.49 -30.20
N SER A 205 0.76 7.63 -29.25
CA SER A 205 -0.38 8.52 -29.40
C SER A 205 -0.02 9.92 -28.90
N SER A 206 0.91 10.57 -29.59
CA SER A 206 1.14 11.99 -29.43
C SER A 206 -0.12 12.74 -29.88
N VAL A 207 -0.83 13.32 -28.90
CA VAL A 207 -1.43 14.64 -29.10
C VAL A 207 -0.27 15.63 -29.04
N ASP A 208 0.61 15.58 -30.04
CA ASP A 208 1.56 16.65 -30.32
C ASP A 208 0.83 17.63 -31.22
N ASN A 209 0.20 18.63 -30.59
CA ASN A 209 0.07 20.00 -31.08
C ASN A 209 -0.81 20.79 -30.10
N GLN A 210 -0.18 21.48 -29.15
CA GLN A 210 -0.47 22.84 -28.70
C GLN A 210 0.46 23.12 -27.49
N SER A 211 1.57 23.83 -27.68
CA SER A 211 1.68 25.29 -27.55
C SER A 211 1.11 25.82 -26.24
N SER A 212 2.01 26.32 -25.38
CA SER A 212 1.78 27.04 -24.12
C SER A 212 0.90 26.32 -23.09
N LEU A 213 1.54 25.89 -22.00
CA LEU A 213 0.91 25.64 -20.71
C LEU A 213 -0.17 26.71 -20.45
N PRO A 214 -1.45 26.36 -20.28
CA PRO A 214 -2.33 27.18 -19.49
C PRO A 214 -1.82 27.05 -18.05
N GLU A 215 -1.33 28.15 -17.48
CA GLU A 215 -0.95 28.23 -16.06
C GLU A 215 -2.15 28.08 -15.10
N ASP A 216 -3.37 27.80 -15.59
CA ASP A 216 -4.61 27.89 -14.81
C ASP A 216 -5.46 26.60 -14.77
N GLU A 217 -4.85 25.42 -14.81
CA GLU A 217 -5.49 24.19 -14.28
C GLU A 217 -4.61 23.48 -13.25
N LEU A 218 -4.00 24.28 -12.36
CA LEU A 218 -3.87 23.84 -10.98
C LEU A 218 -5.29 23.65 -10.47
N LEU A 219 -5.79 22.42 -10.50
CA LEU A 219 -6.72 21.99 -9.46
C LEU A 219 -5.93 22.15 -8.16
N PHE A 220 -5.99 23.36 -7.59
CA PHE A 220 -5.89 23.53 -6.17
C PHE A 220 -6.65 22.35 -5.55
N PRO A 221 -6.11 21.65 -4.53
CA PRO A 221 -7.00 20.89 -3.67
C PRO A 221 -8.11 21.89 -3.39
N LYS A 222 -9.37 21.55 -3.75
CA LYS A 222 -10.53 22.38 -3.40
C LYS A 222 -10.18 22.90 -2.03
N GLU A 223 -9.97 24.22 -1.91
CA GLU A 223 -9.89 24.86 -0.60
C GLU A 223 -10.98 24.16 0.17
N GLY A 224 -10.58 23.39 1.18
CA GLY A 224 -11.51 22.58 1.91
C GLY A 224 -12.63 23.56 2.21
N THR A 225 -13.81 23.32 1.64
CA THR A 225 -14.98 23.90 2.26
C THR A 225 -14.77 23.53 3.71
N GLU A 226 -14.68 24.54 4.57
CA GLU A 226 -14.78 24.39 6.01
C GLU A 226 -16.16 23.79 6.29
N ASP A 227 -16.41 22.58 5.79
CA ASP A 227 -17.28 21.62 6.37
C ASP A 227 -16.53 21.28 7.64
N ILE A 228 -16.86 22.06 8.68
CA ILE A 228 -16.53 21.79 10.05
C ILE A 228 -16.67 20.28 10.20
N ILE A 229 -15.53 19.59 10.35
CA ILE A 229 -15.49 18.22 10.77
C ILE A 229 -16.10 18.27 12.16
N VAL A 230 -17.40 18.02 12.28
CA VAL A 230 -18.06 17.89 13.58
C VAL A 230 -17.72 16.50 14.11
N ASN A 231 -16.42 16.23 14.28
CA ASN A 231 -16.00 15.28 15.29
C ASN A 231 -16.12 16.07 16.59
N SER A 232 -17.04 15.68 17.44
CA SER A 232 -17.14 16.28 18.76
C SER A 232 -15.78 16.12 19.47
N VAL A 233 -15.33 17.16 20.18
CA VAL A 233 -14.08 17.10 20.98
C VAL A 233 -14.02 15.83 21.86
N ALA A 234 -15.19 15.34 22.28
CA ALA A 234 -15.34 14.11 23.04
C ALA A 234 -14.96 12.83 22.25
N GLU A 235 -15.32 12.72 20.97
CA GLU A 235 -14.97 11.55 20.13
C GLU A 235 -13.46 11.47 19.92
N THR A 236 -12.83 12.61 19.62
CA THR A 236 -11.37 12.69 19.46
C THR A 236 -10.64 12.33 20.75
N GLU A 237 -11.16 12.75 21.91
CA GLU A 237 -10.57 12.44 23.21
C GLU A 237 -10.69 10.94 23.56
N HIS A 238 -11.83 10.31 23.24
CA HIS A 238 -12.00 8.87 23.45
C HIS A 238 -11.07 8.02 22.59
N ILE A 239 -10.88 8.40 21.33
CA ILE A 239 -9.94 7.71 20.43
C ILE A 239 -8.51 7.85 20.95
N ALA A 240 -8.09 9.07 21.34
CA ALA A 240 -6.76 9.28 21.90
C ALA A 240 -6.52 8.44 23.17
N LYS A 241 -7.49 8.41 24.09
CA LYS A 241 -7.44 7.56 25.29
C LYS A 241 -7.35 6.07 24.94
N PHE A 242 -8.13 5.62 23.95
CA PHE A 242 -8.07 4.23 23.49
C PHE A 242 -6.69 3.88 22.95
N LEU A 243 -6.10 4.70 22.09
CA LEU A 243 -4.78 4.46 21.51
C LEU A 243 -3.69 4.30 22.58
N GLN A 244 -3.79 5.06 23.67
CA GLN A 244 -2.85 4.99 24.79
C GLN A 244 -3.11 3.85 25.78
N SER A 245 -4.35 3.39 25.90
CA SER A 245 -4.75 2.34 26.86
C SER A 245 -4.19 0.94 26.52
N ASP A 246 -4.39 -0.03 27.41
CA ASP A 246 -4.12 -1.45 27.12
C ASP A 246 -5.28 -2.14 26.39
N SER A 247 -6.43 -1.46 26.23
CA SER A 247 -7.56 -1.98 25.47
C SER A 247 -7.17 -2.16 24.01
N ARG A 248 -7.52 -3.32 23.45
CA ARG A 248 -7.16 -3.71 22.07
C ARG A 248 -8.28 -3.50 21.06
N VAL A 249 -9.51 -3.42 21.56
CA VAL A 249 -10.72 -3.31 20.75
C VAL A 249 -11.46 -2.04 21.17
N MET A 250 -11.86 -1.24 20.19
CA MET A 250 -12.79 -0.13 20.35
C MET A 250 -13.92 -0.28 19.34
N ILE A 251 -15.14 0.01 19.78
CA ILE A 251 -16.32 0.00 18.93
C ILE A 251 -16.84 1.43 18.81
N VAL A 252 -16.96 1.90 17.57
CA VAL A 252 -17.53 3.20 17.22
C VAL A 252 -18.84 2.96 16.47
N THR A 253 -19.96 3.28 17.13
CA THR A 253 -21.28 3.16 16.52
C THR A 253 -21.90 4.54 16.29
N GLY A 254 -22.77 4.62 15.29
CA GLY A 254 -23.66 5.78 15.09
C GLY A 254 -24.81 5.38 14.18
N THR A 255 -25.62 6.33 13.74
CA THR A 255 -26.73 6.08 12.80
C THR A 255 -26.35 6.47 11.36
N VAL A 256 -27.18 6.04 10.39
CA VAL A 256 -27.08 6.46 8.99
C VAL A 256 -27.04 7.99 8.88
N GLY A 257 -26.15 8.51 8.04
CA GLY A 257 -25.99 9.95 7.79
C GLY A 257 -24.86 10.63 8.57
N ASN A 258 -24.36 10.01 9.64
CA ASN A 258 -23.30 10.59 10.50
C ASN A 258 -21.87 10.47 9.94
N ARG A 259 -21.68 10.34 8.61
CA ARG A 259 -20.37 10.24 7.91
C ARG A 259 -19.24 9.66 8.79
N LYS A 260 -19.45 8.48 9.36
CA LYS A 260 -18.59 7.93 10.44
C LYS A 260 -17.17 7.65 9.96
N ASP A 261 -17.00 7.53 8.66
CA ASP A 261 -15.73 7.44 7.94
C ASP A 261 -14.91 8.74 7.98
N ASP A 262 -15.51 9.90 8.29
CA ASP A 262 -14.81 11.17 8.49
C ASP A 262 -13.89 11.16 9.73
N VAL A 263 -14.05 10.20 10.64
CA VAL A 263 -13.14 10.02 11.78
C VAL A 263 -11.82 9.35 11.38
N ILE A 264 -11.79 8.65 10.24
CA ILE A 264 -10.65 7.84 9.80
C ILE A 264 -9.37 8.67 9.61
N PRO A 265 -9.38 9.86 8.98
CA PRO A 265 -8.20 10.72 8.90
C PRO A 265 -7.62 11.06 10.27
N PHE A 266 -8.48 11.44 11.22
CA PHE A 266 -8.07 11.75 12.60
C PHE A 266 -7.48 10.53 13.30
N VAL A 267 -8.14 9.36 13.21
CA VAL A 267 -7.64 8.10 13.78
C VAL A 267 -6.25 7.78 13.25
N ARG A 268 -6.04 7.92 11.94
CA ARG A 268 -4.74 7.65 11.30
C ARG A 268 -3.66 8.58 11.84
N ASP A 269 -3.93 9.88 11.87
CA ASP A 269 -2.97 10.87 12.31
C ASP A 269 -2.65 10.71 13.81
N ALA A 270 -3.67 10.51 14.66
CA ALA A 270 -3.49 10.25 16.08
C ALA A 270 -2.73 8.94 16.35
N ALA A 271 -3.00 7.87 15.59
CA ALA A 271 -2.30 6.59 15.75
C ALA A 271 -0.81 6.73 15.42
N HIS A 272 -0.47 7.41 14.33
CA HIS A 272 0.93 7.65 13.99
C HIS A 272 1.64 8.58 15.00
N GLU A 273 0.95 9.54 15.63
CA GLU A 273 1.50 10.35 16.75
C GLU A 273 1.80 9.48 17.96
N GLU A 274 0.93 8.51 18.23
CA GLU A 274 1.14 7.50 19.26
C GLU A 274 2.17 6.43 18.86
N GLY A 275 2.80 6.54 17.67
CA GLY A 275 3.89 5.65 17.25
C GLY A 275 3.44 4.33 16.64
N TYR A 276 2.18 4.20 16.21
CA TYR A 276 1.78 3.07 15.35
C TYR A 276 2.49 3.17 13.99
N ARG A 277 3.07 2.06 13.54
CA ARG A 277 3.80 1.99 12.27
C ARG A 277 2.87 1.93 11.06
N ASP A 278 1.69 1.37 11.24
CA ASP A 278 0.72 1.14 10.17
C ASP A 278 -0.72 1.37 10.64
N VAL A 279 -1.53 1.92 9.74
CA VAL A 279 -2.98 2.07 9.95
C VAL A 279 -3.72 1.54 8.72
N LYS A 280 -4.29 0.33 8.85
CA LYS A 280 -4.97 -0.36 7.75
C LYS A 280 -6.48 -0.19 7.84
N ILE A 281 -7.09 0.31 6.77
CA ILE A 281 -8.55 0.41 6.65
C ILE A 281 -9.06 -0.82 5.92
N LEU A 282 -9.90 -1.61 6.60
CA LEU A 282 -10.48 -2.83 6.06
C LEU A 282 -11.93 -2.61 5.65
N ALA A 283 -12.26 -3.01 4.43
CA ALA A 283 -13.62 -3.02 3.91
C ALA A 283 -14.03 -4.44 3.47
N LEU A 284 -15.26 -4.86 3.80
CA LEU A 284 -15.74 -6.20 3.42
C LEU A 284 -16.15 -6.32 1.95
N SER A 285 -16.65 -5.24 1.34
CA SER A 285 -17.19 -5.28 -0.03
C SER A 285 -16.47 -4.29 -0.94
N ASN A 286 -16.34 -4.66 -2.22
CA ASN A 286 -15.75 -3.78 -3.24
C ASN A 286 -16.52 -2.45 -3.36
N ARG A 287 -17.84 -2.46 -3.12
CA ARG A 287 -18.64 -1.23 -3.12
C ARG A 287 -18.19 -0.26 -2.02
N VAL A 288 -17.97 -0.77 -0.81
CA VAL A 288 -17.50 0.03 0.34
C VAL A 288 -16.07 0.47 0.12
N LYS A 289 -15.19 -0.46 -0.30
CA LYS A 289 -13.79 -0.18 -0.64
C LYS A 289 -13.68 0.97 -1.67
N ASN A 290 -14.38 0.86 -2.80
CA ASN A 290 -14.36 1.87 -3.86
C ASN A 290 -14.95 3.22 -3.45
N ASN A 291 -15.89 3.23 -2.50
CA ASN A 291 -16.41 4.47 -1.96
C ASN A 291 -15.38 5.15 -1.06
N LEU A 292 -14.78 4.40 -0.13
CA LEU A 292 -13.74 4.91 0.78
C LEU A 292 -12.49 5.36 0.02
N LEU A 293 -12.09 4.68 -1.06
CA LEU A 293 -10.94 5.07 -1.89
C LEU A 293 -11.07 6.46 -2.53
N ARG A 294 -12.27 7.06 -2.54
CA ARG A 294 -12.48 8.44 -3.00
C ARG A 294 -11.96 9.48 -2.01
N THR A 295 -11.92 9.15 -0.72
CA THR A 295 -11.56 10.06 0.37
C THR A 295 -10.37 9.58 1.20
N GLN A 296 -10.07 8.28 1.16
CA GLN A 296 -9.01 7.63 1.93
C GLN A 296 -8.03 6.90 1.01
N GLU A 297 -6.76 6.91 1.39
CA GLU A 297 -5.73 6.09 0.76
C GLU A 297 -5.67 4.70 1.41
N ASP A 298 -5.17 3.71 0.66
CA ASP A 298 -4.86 2.35 1.13
C ASP A 298 -6.01 1.60 1.83
N VAL A 299 -7.21 1.67 1.27
CA VAL A 299 -8.33 0.84 1.73
C VAL A 299 -8.17 -0.56 1.13
N VAL A 300 -8.14 -1.59 1.97
CA VAL A 300 -7.89 -2.98 1.55
C VAL A 300 -9.10 -3.88 1.85
N SER A 301 -9.20 -5.00 1.14
CA SER A 301 -10.25 -5.98 1.43
C SER A 301 -9.96 -6.70 2.75
N LEU A 302 -10.99 -6.83 3.58
CA LEU A 302 -10.88 -7.59 4.83
C LEU A 302 -10.52 -9.06 4.55
N TYR A 303 -11.08 -9.65 3.48
CA TYR A 303 -10.83 -11.05 3.15
C TYR A 303 -9.39 -11.32 2.72
N SER A 304 -8.81 -10.50 1.84
CA SER A 304 -7.41 -10.65 1.39
C SER A 304 -6.39 -10.33 2.47
N THR A 305 -6.81 -9.57 3.49
CA THR A 305 -6.01 -9.33 4.68
C THR A 305 -5.94 -10.58 5.55
N ILE A 306 -7.09 -11.23 5.81
CA ILE A 306 -7.19 -12.36 6.75
C ILE A 306 -6.79 -13.70 6.14
N TYR A 307 -7.09 -13.93 4.85
CA TYR A 307 -7.00 -15.24 4.22
C TYR A 307 -5.89 -15.31 3.15
N ASP A 308 -5.18 -16.44 3.08
CA ASP A 308 -4.10 -16.64 2.11
C ASP A 308 -4.65 -17.27 0.82
N PHE A 309 -4.84 -16.42 -0.20
CA PHE A 309 -5.30 -16.88 -1.50
C PHE A 309 -4.17 -17.48 -2.35
N ILE A 310 -2.89 -17.32 -1.97
CA ILE A 310 -1.75 -17.87 -2.71
C ILE A 310 -1.75 -19.39 -2.64
N SER A 311 -2.02 -19.95 -1.47
CA SER A 311 -2.00 -21.41 -1.27
C SER A 311 -3.00 -22.14 -2.17
N ILE A 312 -4.11 -21.50 -2.54
CA ILE A 312 -5.11 -22.08 -3.44
C ILE A 312 -4.56 -22.23 -4.87
N ILE A 313 -3.67 -21.32 -5.29
CA ILE A 313 -3.04 -21.38 -6.63
C ILE A 313 -2.12 -22.61 -6.72
N GLU A 314 -1.52 -23.03 -5.59
CA GLU A 314 -0.57 -24.14 -5.52
C GLU A 314 -1.23 -25.53 -5.55
N GLU A 315 -2.47 -25.68 -5.04
CA GLU A 315 -3.07 -27.01 -4.81
C GLU A 315 -3.75 -27.67 -6.03
N GLY A 316 -3.97 -26.95 -7.13
CA GLY A 316 -4.66 -27.48 -8.31
C GLY A 316 -6.14 -27.89 -8.04
N GLU A 317 -6.87 -28.28 -9.09
CA GLU A 317 -8.33 -28.52 -9.05
C GLU A 317 -8.79 -29.81 -8.31
N ALA A 318 -7.96 -30.39 -7.44
CA ALA A 318 -8.18 -31.76 -6.93
C ALA A 318 -9.19 -31.90 -5.77
N SER A 319 -9.66 -30.81 -5.16
CA SER A 319 -10.60 -30.84 -4.02
C SER A 319 -12.02 -30.41 -4.41
N ILE A 320 -13.03 -31.11 -3.86
CA ILE A 320 -14.46 -30.80 -4.06
C ILE A 320 -14.85 -29.50 -3.35
N ARG A 321 -14.19 -29.17 -2.23
CA ARG A 321 -14.31 -27.93 -1.48
C ARG A 321 -12.93 -27.34 -1.30
N LYS A 322 -12.74 -26.07 -1.69
CA LYS A 322 -11.47 -25.35 -1.55
C LYS A 322 -11.36 -24.77 -0.15
N GLU A 323 -10.32 -25.14 0.59
CA GLU A 323 -10.03 -24.56 1.90
C GLU A 323 -9.03 -23.41 1.73
N VAL A 324 -9.40 -22.24 2.23
CA VAL A 324 -8.55 -21.05 2.21
C VAL A 324 -8.03 -20.80 3.63
N PRO A 325 -6.75 -21.06 3.90
CA PRO A 325 -6.21 -20.92 5.24
C PRO A 325 -6.10 -19.44 5.65
N LEU A 326 -5.88 -19.23 6.95
CA LEU A 326 -5.54 -17.91 7.46
C LEU A 326 -4.16 -17.49 6.96
N ARG A 327 -4.06 -16.24 6.51
CA ARG A 327 -2.81 -15.59 6.19
C ARG A 327 -2.02 -15.34 7.47
N GLN A 328 -0.71 -15.52 7.41
CA GLN A 328 0.17 -15.04 8.46
C GLN A 328 0.17 -13.51 8.48
N ILE A 329 0.02 -12.92 9.66
CA ILE A 329 0.12 -11.46 9.79
C ILE A 329 1.56 -11.02 9.55
N ASP A 330 1.74 -10.16 8.54
CA ASP A 330 3.05 -9.66 8.15
C ASP A 330 3.48 -8.53 9.09
N TYR A 331 4.44 -8.83 9.98
CA TYR A 331 5.13 -7.85 10.79
C TYR A 331 6.43 -7.43 10.08
N TYR A 332 6.47 -6.20 9.55
CA TYR A 332 7.59 -5.73 8.74
C TYR A 332 8.75 -5.24 9.60
N HIS A 333 9.52 -6.17 10.17
CA HIS A 333 10.67 -5.87 11.03
C HIS A 333 11.91 -6.59 10.53
N ALA A 334 13.05 -5.89 10.58
CA ALA A 334 14.32 -6.61 10.58
C ALA A 334 14.45 -7.36 11.92
N GLU A 335 15.15 -8.50 11.95
CA GLU A 335 15.45 -9.23 13.20
C GLU A 335 16.14 -8.34 14.26
N SER A 336 16.79 -7.25 13.82
CA SER A 336 17.45 -6.26 14.67
C SER A 336 16.54 -5.12 15.17
N ASP A 337 15.30 -5.01 14.70
CA ASP A 337 14.39 -3.96 15.15
C ASP A 337 13.83 -4.33 16.52
N SER A 338 13.85 -3.39 17.48
CA SER A 338 13.20 -3.59 18.77
C SER A 338 11.70 -3.88 18.57
N GLN A 339 11.18 -4.93 19.21
CA GLN A 339 9.74 -5.21 19.24
C GLN A 339 9.01 -3.96 19.75
N THR A 340 8.17 -3.35 18.91
CA THR A 340 7.29 -2.27 19.36
C THR A 340 6.00 -2.87 19.89
N ARG A 341 5.41 -2.21 20.89
CA ARG A 341 4.07 -2.53 21.39
C ARG A 341 2.96 -2.02 20.47
N ARG A 342 3.28 -1.22 19.45
CA ARG A 342 2.33 -0.54 18.55
C ARG A 342 2.76 -0.77 17.10
N GLU A 343 2.32 -1.89 16.54
CA GLU A 343 2.62 -2.26 15.15
C GLU A 343 1.55 -1.72 14.20
N THR A 344 0.36 -2.33 14.18
CA THR A 344 -0.71 -1.97 13.25
C THR A 344 -2.01 -1.65 13.98
N LEU A 345 -2.62 -0.53 13.62
CA LEU A 345 -4.01 -0.22 13.95
C LEU A 345 -4.91 -0.62 12.78
N PHE A 346 -5.88 -1.48 13.03
CA PHE A 346 -6.87 -1.89 12.04
C PHE A 346 -8.15 -1.09 12.25
N VAL A 347 -8.67 -0.49 11.18
CA VAL A 347 -9.96 0.21 11.19
C VAL A 347 -10.90 -0.52 10.26
N VAL A 348 -11.93 -1.14 10.84
CA VAL A 348 -12.87 -1.98 10.10
C VAL A 348 -14.16 -1.20 9.89
N VAL A 349 -14.52 -0.97 8.63
CA VAL A 349 -15.69 -0.16 8.27
C VAL A 349 -16.87 -1.07 7.86
N GLU A 350 -18.09 -0.64 8.15
CA GLU A 350 -19.32 -1.44 8.01
C GLU A 350 -19.27 -2.72 8.86
N SER A 351 -18.78 -2.57 10.09
CA SER A 351 -18.51 -3.68 11.02
C SER A 351 -19.75 -4.49 11.38
N GLN A 352 -20.96 -3.96 11.24
CA GLN A 352 -22.20 -4.73 11.45
C GLN A 352 -22.32 -5.95 10.54
N MET A 353 -21.55 -5.99 9.44
CA MET A 353 -21.50 -7.14 8.52
C MET A 353 -20.58 -8.27 9.00
N ILE A 354 -19.87 -8.10 10.12
CA ILE A 354 -18.99 -9.11 10.71
C ILE A 354 -19.70 -9.79 11.88
N SER A 355 -19.79 -11.11 11.80
CA SER A 355 -20.30 -11.95 12.86
C SER A 355 -19.47 -13.23 13.00
N ASP A 356 -19.65 -13.91 14.14
CA ASP A 356 -19.08 -15.23 14.40
C ASP A 356 -19.96 -16.39 13.90
N SER A 357 -21.01 -16.08 13.13
CA SER A 357 -21.89 -17.08 12.54
C SER A 357 -21.14 -17.96 11.56
N TYR A 358 -21.33 -19.27 11.69
CA TYR A 358 -20.71 -20.25 10.80
C TYR A 358 -21.26 -20.12 9.38
N ARG A 359 -20.36 -19.93 8.41
CA ARG A 359 -20.70 -19.84 6.98
C ARG A 359 -20.36 -21.15 6.30
N ASP A 360 -21.40 -21.92 5.99
CA ASP A 360 -21.26 -23.18 5.27
C ASP A 360 -21.45 -22.96 3.75
N ASP A 361 -20.36 -22.72 3.05
CA ASP A 361 -20.36 -22.71 1.58
C ASP A 361 -19.87 -24.06 1.04
N PRO A 362 -20.61 -24.69 0.11
CA PRO A 362 -20.31 -26.05 -0.37
C PRO A 362 -19.05 -26.12 -1.26
N LEU A 363 -18.62 -24.99 -1.83
CA LEU A 363 -17.50 -24.94 -2.78
C LEU A 363 -16.22 -24.39 -2.13
N ILE A 364 -16.36 -23.51 -1.14
CA ILE A 364 -15.22 -22.86 -0.50
C ILE A 364 -15.41 -22.75 1.01
N GLN A 365 -14.34 -22.94 1.78
CA GLN A 365 -14.33 -22.63 3.21
C GLN A 365 -13.16 -21.71 3.52
N PHE A 366 -13.45 -20.57 4.13
CA PHE A 366 -12.42 -19.65 4.61
C PHE A 366 -12.12 -19.94 6.09
N GLY A 367 -10.87 -20.21 6.42
CA GLY A 367 -10.40 -20.47 7.78
C GLY A 367 -11.31 -21.43 8.55
N SER A 368 -11.75 -20.99 9.73
CA SER A 368 -12.65 -21.78 10.59
C SER A 368 -14.12 -21.77 10.14
N GLY A 369 -14.46 -21.02 9.09
CA GLY A 369 -15.83 -20.75 8.67
C GLY A 369 -16.52 -19.65 9.47
N LYS A 370 -15.81 -19.01 10.41
CA LYS A 370 -16.31 -17.95 11.29
C LYS A 370 -15.47 -16.68 11.16
N LEU A 371 -16.03 -15.66 10.49
CA LEU A 371 -15.27 -14.48 10.10
C LEU A 371 -14.72 -13.69 11.29
N LEU A 372 -15.51 -13.52 12.37
CA LEU A 372 -15.06 -12.79 13.55
C LEU A 372 -13.93 -13.54 14.28
N SER A 373 -14.10 -14.83 14.56
CA SER A 373 -13.03 -15.66 15.15
C SER A 373 -11.74 -15.62 14.32
N ASP A 374 -11.86 -15.77 13.00
CA ASP A 374 -10.74 -15.73 12.07
C ASP A 374 -10.03 -14.36 12.09
N LEU A 375 -10.79 -13.26 12.13
CA LEU A 375 -10.24 -11.91 12.26
C LEU A 375 -9.49 -11.73 13.59
N ILE A 376 -10.10 -12.10 14.72
CA ILE A 376 -9.47 -11.98 16.04
C ILE A 376 -8.17 -12.79 16.11
N HIS A 377 -8.18 -14.00 15.52
CA HIS A 377 -7.01 -14.87 15.47
C HIS A 377 -5.90 -14.30 14.57
N HIS A 378 -6.25 -13.86 13.36
CA HIS A 378 -5.29 -13.25 12.43
C HIS A 378 -4.62 -12.00 13.01
N LEU A 379 -5.41 -11.15 13.68
CA LEU A 379 -4.91 -9.94 14.35
C LEU A 379 -4.14 -10.22 15.65
N LYS A 380 -4.15 -11.48 16.12
CA LYS A 380 -3.55 -11.92 17.38
C LYS A 380 -4.06 -11.18 18.61
N LEU A 381 -5.30 -10.71 18.60
CA LEU A 381 -5.82 -9.81 19.65
C LEU A 381 -5.96 -10.50 21.02
N ALA A 382 -5.96 -11.83 21.06
CA ALA A 382 -5.98 -12.62 22.29
C ALA A 382 -4.57 -12.82 22.91
N ASP A 383 -3.48 -12.57 22.17
CA ASP A 383 -2.12 -12.84 22.63
C ASP A 383 -1.67 -11.80 23.67
N ASP A 384 -0.99 -12.21 24.75
CA ASP A 384 -0.58 -11.31 25.84
C ASP A 384 0.28 -10.13 25.38
N ASN A 385 1.11 -10.32 24.36
CA ASN A 385 1.99 -9.30 23.78
C ASN A 385 1.51 -8.82 22.39
N CYS A 386 0.21 -8.86 22.13
CA CYS A 386 -0.34 -8.37 20.86
C CYS A 386 0.04 -6.90 20.62
N PRO A 387 0.75 -6.58 19.53
CA PRO A 387 1.13 -5.21 19.23
C PRO A 387 0.08 -4.48 18.37
N ASN A 388 -1.04 -5.13 18.07
CA ASN A 388 -2.09 -4.60 17.20
C ASN A 388 -3.30 -4.15 18.01
N LYS A 389 -4.06 -3.23 17.42
CA LYS A 389 -5.38 -2.83 17.90
C LYS A 389 -6.37 -2.80 16.75
N VAL A 390 -7.66 -2.88 17.07
CA VAL A 390 -8.74 -2.77 16.11
C VAL A 390 -9.81 -1.78 16.57
N ILE A 391 -10.29 -0.98 15.64
CA ILE A 391 -11.45 -0.11 15.78
C ILE A 391 -12.53 -0.61 14.83
N PHE A 392 -13.65 -1.07 15.37
CA PHE A 392 -14.83 -1.44 14.61
C PHE A 392 -15.75 -0.24 14.44
N ILE A 393 -15.92 0.25 13.22
CA ILE A 393 -16.84 1.33 12.87
C ILE A 393 -18.07 0.72 12.19
N GLY A 394 -19.26 0.95 12.75
CA GLY A 394 -20.49 0.36 12.22
C GLY A 394 -21.79 1.00 12.68
N ASP A 395 -22.90 0.40 12.28
CA ASP A 395 -24.25 0.81 12.66
C ASP A 395 -25.03 -0.38 13.20
N ARG A 396 -25.40 -0.33 14.48
CA ARG A 396 -26.18 -1.39 15.13
C ARG A 396 -27.61 -1.53 14.59
N TYR A 397 -28.10 -0.53 13.86
CA TYR A 397 -29.45 -0.52 13.30
C TYR A 397 -29.49 -0.88 11.81
N GLN A 398 -28.33 -1.06 11.17
CA GLN A 398 -28.27 -1.56 9.80
C GLN A 398 -28.33 -3.09 9.75
N LEU A 399 -28.60 -3.61 8.57
CA LEU A 399 -28.64 -5.05 8.33
C LEU A 399 -27.27 -5.68 8.66
N SER A 400 -27.29 -6.63 9.59
CA SER A 400 -26.15 -7.45 9.98
C SER A 400 -26.21 -8.83 9.32
N PHE A 401 -25.06 -9.50 9.26
CA PHE A 401 -25.04 -10.94 8.99
C PHE A 401 -25.13 -11.69 10.31
N GLY A 402 -26.00 -12.70 10.38
CA GLY A 402 -26.19 -13.49 11.60
C GLY A 402 -26.92 -12.75 12.72
N PRO A 403 -27.08 -13.40 13.88
CA PRO A 403 -27.77 -12.84 15.02
C PRO A 403 -26.89 -11.82 15.76
N TRP A 404 -27.53 -10.89 16.49
CA TRP A 404 -26.84 -9.75 17.11
C TRP A 404 -25.83 -10.17 18.21
N ASP A 405 -26.12 -11.24 18.94
CA ASP A 405 -25.25 -11.79 19.97
C ASP A 405 -23.92 -12.32 19.43
N GLU A 406 -23.86 -12.65 18.14
CA GLU A 406 -22.65 -13.08 17.43
C GLU A 406 -21.96 -11.94 16.66
N SER A 407 -22.49 -10.70 16.70
CA SER A 407 -21.92 -9.55 16.00
C SER A 407 -20.69 -9.00 16.72
N CYS A 408 -19.72 -8.45 15.98
CA CYS A 408 -18.58 -7.75 16.57
C CYS A 408 -18.94 -6.39 17.20
N LEU A 409 -20.18 -5.92 17.01
CA LEU A 409 -20.69 -4.68 17.59
C LEU A 409 -21.44 -4.89 18.92
N ASN A 410 -21.51 -6.13 19.40
CA ASN A 410 -22.03 -6.51 20.71
C ASN A 410 -20.87 -6.73 21.68
#